data_AF-A0A7V1ENF9-F1
#
_entry.id   AF-A0A7V1ENF9-F1
#
_cell.length_a   1.000
_cell.length_b   1.000
_cell.length_c   1.000
_cell.angle_alpha   90.00
_cell.angle_beta   90.00
_cell.angle_gamma   90.00
#
_symmetry.space_group_name_H-M   'P 1'
#
loop_
_entity.id
_entity.type
_entity.pdbx_description
1 polymer ?
#
loop_
_entity_poly.entity_id
_entity_poly.type
_entity_poly.pdbx_seq_one_letter_code
_entity_poly.pdbx_strand_id
1 'polypeptide(L)'
;MMKIPTSSVQKAPYLFRTGFGAELHNFDPFNSAQGIYFDMELGRNFTFGFSSVQTADTTALALLGATSYTPPVEFGFHLQQRVYTYNNISLSIGLQDIVFQNSENGSGGGLSLNPEELSFFAVVSSEKNLGKYYLNTFMGFGSGGFAAADSISSNDSSGTKAGVFMGLIMNTPYLEKWGGIDLVGEFDGTGINVGLRIPLTSDYRLNLGFTHIEKLPDWKSRYWKGHPGITLGFDMVVPRAGGRSLTRGSGAPSPFPETQLKLPGTGQYESLSSSSDSTLALADFAVHTVRDSMKMLKNEMRNMMVQLASIQQQSQFLEDSLLAMKLNRNVDEKNMNGAMRHLSRSLRYFYSGDYRAALQEVESALDMNPNIALAYARRGSIYYKLGDIQRATINWNLALRMDPEYDDVRNILKALHENRLKSTSVVEE
;
A
#
# COMPACT_ATOMS: atom_id res chain seq x y z
N MET A 1 -17.93 10.19 14.51
CA MET A 1 -18.44 10.90 13.31
C MET A 1 -19.14 12.18 13.79
N MET A 2 -19.03 13.31 13.08
CA MET A 2 -19.39 14.67 13.57
C MET A 2 -20.55 14.68 14.56
N LYS A 3 -20.26 14.96 15.83
CA LYS A 3 -21.27 15.06 16.89
C LYS A 3 -21.99 16.41 16.89
N ILE A 4 -21.35 17.43 16.32
CA ILE A 4 -21.80 18.81 16.48
C ILE A 4 -22.72 19.24 15.32
N PRO A 5 -23.83 19.90 15.63
CA PRO A 5 -24.74 20.37 14.60
C PRO A 5 -24.09 21.47 13.78
N THR A 6 -24.33 21.43 12.46
CA THR A 6 -23.76 22.36 11.50
C THR A 6 -24.86 23.11 10.77
N SER A 7 -24.56 24.34 10.35
CA SER A 7 -25.45 25.14 9.53
C SER A 7 -24.76 25.53 8.22
N SER A 8 -25.58 25.75 7.20
CA SER A 8 -25.13 26.21 5.88
C SER A 8 -26.02 27.35 5.39
N VAL A 9 -25.39 28.27 4.67
CA VAL A 9 -26.04 29.45 4.07
C VAL A 9 -26.94 29.01 2.91
N GLN A 10 -26.56 27.96 2.19
CA GLN A 10 -27.29 27.47 1.03
C GLN A 10 -28.16 26.27 1.38
N LYS A 11 -29.12 25.99 0.50
CA LYS A 11 -29.85 24.73 0.55
C LYS A 11 -28.88 23.58 0.26
N ALA A 12 -28.97 22.49 1.00
CA ALA A 12 -28.18 21.31 0.75
C ALA A 12 -28.38 20.83 -0.70
N PRO A 13 -27.29 20.52 -1.41
CA PRO A 13 -27.30 20.03 -2.79
C PRO A 13 -27.90 18.61 -2.88
N TYR A 14 -28.07 17.95 -1.74
CA TYR A 14 -28.54 16.59 -1.62
C TYR A 14 -29.98 16.52 -1.14
N LEU A 15 -30.64 15.43 -1.54
CA LEU A 15 -31.92 15.02 -0.99
C LEU A 15 -31.69 14.50 0.43
N PHE A 16 -30.81 13.51 0.56
CA PHE A 16 -30.39 12.95 1.84
C PHE A 16 -28.92 12.53 1.80
N ARG A 17 -28.33 12.40 2.99
CA ARG A 17 -26.99 11.85 3.23
C ARG A 17 -27.13 10.71 4.23
N THR A 18 -26.36 9.66 4.05
CA THR A 18 -26.30 8.56 5.01
C THR A 18 -24.90 8.00 5.07
N GLY A 19 -24.57 7.33 6.17
CA GLY A 19 -23.29 6.67 6.29
C GLY A 19 -23.19 5.87 7.57
N PHE A 20 -22.05 5.23 7.71
CA PHE A 20 -21.69 4.48 8.89
C PHE A 20 -20.27 4.84 9.31
N GLY A 21 -19.95 4.66 10.57
CA GLY A 21 -18.61 4.86 11.08
C GLY A 21 -18.33 4.03 12.31
N ALA A 22 -17.05 3.74 12.51
CA ALA A 22 -16.52 3.11 13.70
C ALA A 22 -15.45 4.02 14.32
N GLU A 23 -15.44 4.07 15.63
CA GLU A 23 -14.40 4.69 16.44
C GLU A 23 -13.67 3.59 17.20
N LEU A 24 -12.40 3.42 16.88
CA LEU A 24 -11.53 2.42 17.48
C LEU A 24 -10.87 3.04 18.72
N HIS A 25 -11.17 2.43 19.86
CA HIS A 25 -10.69 2.89 21.15
C HIS A 25 -9.56 2.02 21.71
N ASN A 26 -9.57 0.71 21.41
CA ASN A 26 -8.46 -0.19 21.75
C ASN A 26 -8.37 -1.37 20.76
N PHE A 27 -7.16 -1.89 20.52
CA PHE A 27 -6.93 -3.03 19.62
C PHE A 27 -6.83 -4.37 20.35
N ASP A 28 -6.40 -4.37 21.62
CA ASP A 28 -6.24 -5.58 22.42
C ASP A 28 -6.40 -5.29 23.93
N PRO A 29 -7.47 -5.78 24.60
CA PRO A 29 -8.66 -6.37 23.99
C PRO A 29 -9.42 -5.35 23.12
N PHE A 30 -9.97 -5.81 21.99
CA PHE A 30 -10.61 -4.95 20.99
C PHE A 30 -11.82 -4.22 21.58
N ASN A 31 -11.86 -2.88 21.42
CA ASN A 31 -12.98 -2.06 21.85
C ASN A 31 -13.26 -0.96 20.81
N SER A 32 -14.51 -0.87 20.38
CA SER A 32 -14.93 0.07 19.35
C SER A 32 -16.36 0.55 19.57
N ALA A 33 -16.62 1.82 19.29
CA ALA A 33 -17.96 2.33 19.09
C ALA A 33 -18.30 2.27 17.60
N GLN A 34 -19.57 2.04 17.27
CA GLN A 34 -20.04 2.03 15.89
C GLN A 34 -21.35 2.80 15.76
N GLY A 35 -21.59 3.39 14.61
CA GLY A 35 -22.83 4.11 14.39
C GLY A 35 -23.19 4.26 12.93
N ILE A 36 -24.48 4.45 12.70
CA ILE A 36 -25.06 4.80 11.42
C ILE A 36 -25.80 6.13 11.56
N TYR A 37 -25.88 6.90 10.49
CA TYR A 37 -26.63 8.14 10.47
C TYR A 37 -27.32 8.36 9.13
N PHE A 38 -28.37 9.16 9.17
CA PHE A 38 -29.18 9.57 8.05
C PHE A 38 -29.65 11.01 8.26
N ASP A 39 -29.35 11.89 7.31
CA ASP A 39 -29.72 13.30 7.35
C ASP A 39 -30.47 13.69 6.08
N MET A 40 -31.54 14.46 6.20
CA MET A 40 -32.35 14.92 5.09
C MET A 40 -32.79 16.37 5.31
N GLU A 41 -32.64 17.21 4.28
CA GLU A 41 -33.19 18.56 4.31
C GLU A 41 -34.64 18.55 3.74
N LEU A 42 -35.58 18.73 4.66
CA LEU A 42 -37.02 18.87 4.43
C LEU A 42 -37.36 20.33 4.07
N GLY A 43 -37.78 20.57 2.83
CA GLY A 43 -38.27 21.90 2.41
C GLY A 43 -37.17 22.94 2.19
N ARG A 44 -37.39 24.18 2.64
CA ARG A 44 -36.45 25.30 2.40
C ARG A 44 -35.46 25.52 3.55
N ASN A 45 -35.77 25.09 4.77
CA ASN A 45 -35.00 25.47 5.97
C ASN A 45 -34.97 24.41 7.09
N PHE A 46 -35.66 23.28 6.95
CA PHE A 46 -35.68 22.24 7.97
C PHE A 46 -34.73 21.10 7.60
N THR A 47 -33.95 20.67 8.56
CA THR A 47 -33.13 19.45 8.47
C THR A 47 -33.61 18.49 9.53
N PHE A 48 -33.87 17.26 9.12
CA PHE A 48 -34.17 16.16 10.01
C PHE A 48 -33.07 15.14 9.84
N GLY A 49 -32.65 14.54 10.93
CA GLY A 49 -31.84 13.36 10.83
C GLY A 49 -31.98 12.44 12.02
N PHE A 50 -31.35 11.30 11.83
CA PHE A 50 -31.49 10.11 12.63
C PHE A 50 -30.12 9.48 12.75
N SER A 51 -29.76 9.06 13.95
CA SER A 51 -28.54 8.32 14.21
C SER A 51 -28.83 7.12 15.11
N SER A 52 -28.12 6.04 14.87
CA SER A 52 -28.07 4.91 15.79
C SER A 52 -26.61 4.64 16.12
N VAL A 53 -26.28 4.67 17.41
CA VAL A 53 -24.90 4.51 17.88
C VAL A 53 -24.89 3.40 18.92
N GLN A 54 -24.01 2.43 18.72
CA GLN A 54 -23.61 1.49 19.76
C GLN A 54 -22.31 2.03 20.36
N THR A 55 -22.36 2.37 21.63
CA THR A 55 -21.21 2.91 22.36
C THR A 55 -20.15 1.82 22.56
N ALA A 56 -18.91 2.25 22.80
CA ALA A 56 -17.85 1.34 23.19
C ALA A 56 -18.12 0.80 24.61
N ASP A 57 -17.62 -0.39 24.91
CA ASP A 57 -17.72 -0.94 26.26
C ASP A 57 -16.92 -0.06 27.22
N THR A 58 -17.59 0.50 28.22
CA THR A 58 -17.00 1.39 29.22
C THR A 58 -16.53 0.65 30.47
N THR A 59 -16.63 -0.67 30.52
CA THR A 59 -16.07 -1.48 31.62
C THR A 59 -14.55 -1.35 31.68
N ALA A 60 -13.96 -1.73 32.82
CA ALA A 60 -12.52 -1.67 32.98
C ALA A 60 -11.81 -2.54 31.93
N LEU A 61 -10.61 -2.14 31.50
CA LEU A 61 -9.82 -2.84 30.48
C LEU A 61 -9.66 -4.36 30.74
N ALA A 62 -9.53 -4.77 32.01
CA ALA A 62 -9.41 -6.17 32.41
C ALA A 62 -10.71 -6.99 32.27
N LEU A 63 -11.85 -6.32 32.07
CA LEU A 63 -13.19 -6.89 31.97
C LEU A 63 -13.71 -6.93 30.52
N LEU A 64 -13.01 -6.26 29.59
CA LEU A 64 -13.34 -6.26 28.17
C LEU A 64 -13.22 -7.69 27.62
N GLY A 65 -14.33 -8.21 27.08
CA GLY A 65 -14.44 -9.58 26.57
C GLY A 65 -14.53 -10.67 27.65
N ALA A 66 -14.39 -10.32 28.94
CA ALA A 66 -14.58 -11.23 30.07
C ALA A 66 -15.98 -11.13 30.69
N THR A 67 -16.66 -10.01 30.48
CA THR A 67 -18.04 -9.79 30.92
C THR A 67 -19.01 -9.98 29.75
N SER A 68 -20.23 -10.45 30.04
CA SER A 68 -21.33 -10.52 29.05
C SER A 68 -22.00 -9.15 28.83
N TYR A 69 -21.32 -8.05 29.15
CA TYR A 69 -21.88 -6.71 29.02
C TYR A 69 -21.91 -6.32 27.54
N THR A 70 -23.10 -6.08 27.01
CA THR A 70 -23.28 -5.51 25.68
C THR A 70 -23.68 -4.05 25.83
N PRO A 71 -22.85 -3.09 25.34
CA PRO A 71 -23.20 -1.69 25.45
C PRO A 71 -24.53 -1.42 24.72
N PRO A 72 -25.43 -0.61 25.32
CA PRO A 72 -26.73 -0.35 24.75
C PRO A 72 -26.61 0.38 23.41
N VAL A 73 -27.60 0.15 22.55
CA VAL A 73 -27.76 0.91 21.31
C VAL A 73 -28.63 2.12 21.61
N GLU A 74 -28.12 3.29 21.25
CA GLU A 74 -28.78 4.58 21.39
C GLU A 74 -29.34 5.00 20.03
N PHE A 75 -30.61 5.43 20.03
CA PHE A 75 -31.25 6.03 18.85
C PHE A 75 -31.43 7.51 19.09
N GLY A 76 -30.77 8.35 18.28
CA GLY A 76 -30.88 9.80 18.33
C GLY A 76 -31.71 10.35 17.17
N PHE A 77 -32.55 11.32 17.47
CA PHE A 77 -33.22 12.14 16.46
C PHE A 77 -32.76 13.58 16.61
N HIS A 78 -32.52 14.25 15.48
CA HIS A 78 -32.24 15.67 15.47
C HIS A 78 -33.13 16.41 14.47
N LEU A 79 -33.62 17.55 14.90
CA LEU A 79 -34.43 18.46 14.11
C LEU A 79 -33.79 19.84 14.18
N GLN A 80 -33.41 20.38 13.04
CA GLN A 80 -32.80 21.69 12.93
C GLN A 80 -33.62 22.57 11.99
N GLN A 81 -33.83 23.82 12.39
CA GLN A 81 -34.42 24.85 11.56
C GLN A 81 -33.41 25.98 11.37
N ARG A 82 -33.12 26.31 10.11
CA ARG A 82 -32.36 27.49 9.74
C ARG A 82 -33.28 28.72 9.81
N VAL A 83 -33.04 29.59 10.78
CA VAL A 83 -33.93 30.71 11.11
C VAL A 83 -33.53 31.98 10.38
N TYR A 84 -32.22 32.19 10.20
CA TYR A 84 -31.72 33.42 9.59
C TYR A 84 -30.52 33.14 8.70
N THR A 85 -30.46 33.83 7.57
CA THR A 85 -29.35 33.78 6.62
C THR A 85 -29.12 35.20 6.12
N TYR A 86 -27.91 35.72 6.29
CA TYR A 86 -27.52 37.02 5.76
C TYR A 86 -26.11 36.98 5.21
N ASN A 87 -25.97 37.30 3.92
CA ASN A 87 -24.73 37.18 3.16
C ASN A 87 -24.14 35.76 3.29
N ASN A 88 -23.10 35.65 4.11
CA ASN A 88 -22.30 34.46 4.30
C ASN A 88 -22.50 33.84 5.69
N ILE A 89 -23.41 34.39 6.49
CA ILE A 89 -23.68 33.95 7.85
C ILE A 89 -25.05 33.29 7.91
N SER A 90 -25.15 32.14 8.56
CA SER A 90 -26.43 31.51 8.86
C SER A 90 -26.55 31.19 10.34
N LEU A 91 -27.76 31.35 10.88
CA LEU A 91 -28.15 30.99 12.23
C LEU A 91 -29.20 29.87 12.14
N SER A 92 -28.89 28.75 12.75
CA SER A 92 -29.82 27.64 12.94
C SER A 92 -30.08 27.41 14.42
N ILE A 93 -31.29 26.99 14.72
CA ILE A 93 -31.66 26.46 16.03
C ILE A 93 -32.17 25.04 15.83
N GLY A 94 -32.02 24.21 16.85
CA GLY A 94 -32.49 22.85 16.75
C GLY A 94 -32.56 22.14 18.09
N LEU A 95 -33.04 20.92 17.98
CA LEU A 95 -33.17 19.96 19.06
C LEU A 95 -32.48 18.68 18.61
N GLN A 96 -31.62 18.12 19.46
CA GLN A 96 -30.78 16.96 19.17
C GLN A 96 -30.82 15.96 20.34
N ASP A 97 -30.49 14.70 20.03
CA ASP A 97 -30.32 13.59 20.98
C ASP A 97 -31.57 13.31 21.82
N ILE A 98 -32.71 13.13 21.14
CA ILE A 98 -33.84 12.39 21.74
C ILE A 98 -33.43 10.92 21.81
N VAL A 99 -32.73 10.52 22.87
CA VAL A 99 -32.17 9.19 23.02
C VAL A 99 -33.19 8.22 23.62
N PHE A 100 -33.42 7.13 22.89
CA PHE A 100 -34.11 5.97 23.41
C PHE A 100 -33.09 4.88 23.74
N GLN A 101 -33.07 4.43 25.00
CA GLN A 101 -32.24 3.32 25.45
C GLN A 101 -33.08 2.06 25.57
N ASN A 102 -32.51 0.91 25.19
CA ASN A 102 -33.11 -0.38 25.42
C ASN A 102 -32.97 -0.75 26.91
N SER A 103 -34.08 -0.86 27.64
CA SER A 103 -34.05 -1.20 29.07
C SER A 103 -33.77 -2.69 29.26
N GLU A 104 -32.58 -3.04 29.77
CA GLU A 104 -32.22 -4.43 30.09
C GLU A 104 -32.79 -4.92 31.44
N ASN A 105 -33.33 -4.03 32.28
CA ASN A 105 -33.82 -4.38 33.62
C ASN A 105 -35.30 -4.04 33.80
N GLY A 106 -36.18 -4.99 33.50
CA GLY A 106 -37.59 -4.93 33.88
C GLY A 106 -38.50 -5.60 32.86
N SER A 107 -39.41 -6.44 33.35
CA SER A 107 -40.43 -7.16 32.60
C SER A 107 -41.37 -6.24 31.80
N GLY A 108 -40.91 -5.83 30.62
CA GLY A 108 -41.62 -4.99 29.66
C GLY A 108 -40.62 -4.30 28.73
N GLY A 109 -40.30 -4.93 27.60
CA GLY A 109 -39.39 -4.40 26.59
C GLY A 109 -39.90 -3.09 25.98
N GLY A 110 -39.61 -1.99 26.66
CA GLY A 110 -39.99 -0.63 26.25
C GLY A 110 -38.77 0.26 26.08
N LEU A 111 -38.82 1.12 25.08
CA LEU A 111 -37.86 2.20 24.85
C LEU A 111 -38.03 3.24 25.96
N SER A 112 -37.00 3.46 26.78
CA SER A 112 -37.01 4.51 27.81
C SER A 112 -36.36 5.77 27.25
N LEU A 113 -37.05 6.91 27.39
CA LEU A 113 -36.55 8.22 26.97
C LEU A 113 -35.69 8.79 28.09
N ASN A 114 -34.47 9.24 27.79
CA ASN A 114 -33.65 9.99 28.75
C ASN A 114 -33.85 11.51 28.54
N PRO A 115 -34.69 12.19 29.34
CA PRO A 115 -34.95 13.62 29.17
C PRO A 115 -33.73 14.50 29.49
N GLU A 116 -32.69 13.99 30.15
CA GLU A 116 -31.46 14.74 30.46
C GLU A 116 -30.54 14.90 29.24
N GLU A 117 -30.65 14.02 28.25
CA GLU A 117 -29.85 14.04 27.01
C GLU A 117 -30.48 14.94 25.93
N LEU A 118 -31.75 15.34 26.11
CA LEU A 118 -32.44 16.25 25.22
C LEU A 118 -31.70 17.59 25.14
N SER A 119 -31.17 17.88 23.95
CA SER A 119 -30.26 19.01 23.75
C SER A 119 -30.87 20.06 22.84
N PHE A 120 -31.14 21.24 23.37
CA PHE A 120 -31.45 22.40 22.54
C PHE A 120 -30.15 23.08 22.15
N PHE A 121 -30.02 23.48 20.89
CA PHE A 121 -28.83 24.17 20.42
C PHE A 121 -29.16 25.33 19.50
N ALA A 122 -28.23 26.28 19.45
CA ALA A 122 -28.18 27.29 18.43
C ALA A 122 -26.76 27.35 17.86
N VAL A 123 -26.65 27.43 16.55
CA VAL A 123 -25.38 27.45 15.82
C VAL A 123 -25.37 28.58 14.82
N VAL A 124 -24.28 29.34 14.85
CA VAL A 124 -23.94 30.36 13.85
C VAL A 124 -22.83 29.79 12.98
N SER A 125 -23.02 29.79 11.67
CA SER A 125 -22.00 29.39 10.70
C SER A 125 -21.68 30.54 9.75
N SER A 126 -20.44 30.54 9.27
CA SER A 126 -19.87 31.54 8.36
C SER A 126 -19.17 30.83 7.23
N GLU A 127 -19.64 31.04 6.00
CA GLU A 127 -19.07 30.45 4.79
C GLU A 127 -18.26 31.48 4.02
N LYS A 128 -16.96 31.25 3.86
CA LYS A 128 -16.06 32.15 3.14
C LYS A 128 -15.40 31.44 1.97
N ASN A 129 -15.53 32.05 0.80
CA ASN A 129 -14.81 31.65 -0.39
C ASN A 129 -13.43 32.33 -0.40
N LEU A 130 -12.37 31.53 -0.35
CA LEU A 130 -10.96 31.96 -0.36
C LEU A 130 -10.31 31.60 -1.71
N GLY A 131 -11.03 31.84 -2.81
CA GLY A 131 -10.60 31.56 -4.17
C GLY A 131 -10.70 30.08 -4.51
N LYS A 132 -9.58 29.35 -4.40
CA LYS A 132 -9.53 27.90 -4.63
C LYS A 132 -9.97 27.07 -3.41
N TYR A 133 -9.97 27.69 -2.23
CA TYR A 133 -10.32 27.07 -0.96
C TYR A 133 -11.66 27.60 -0.46
N TYR A 134 -12.44 26.76 0.21
CA TYR A 134 -13.71 27.17 0.81
C TYR A 134 -13.63 26.84 2.30
N LEU A 135 -13.92 27.83 3.12
CA LEU A 135 -13.87 27.71 4.58
C LEU A 135 -15.28 27.88 5.12
N ASN A 136 -15.78 26.87 5.83
CA ASN A 136 -16.96 26.99 6.66
C ASN A 136 -16.50 26.94 8.12
N THR A 137 -16.83 27.97 8.90
CA THR A 137 -16.56 28.01 10.33
C THR A 137 -17.88 28.16 11.06
N PHE A 138 -18.09 27.37 12.09
CA PHE A 138 -19.34 27.40 12.85
C PHE A 138 -19.05 27.34 14.34
N MET A 139 -19.90 28.00 15.11
CA MET A 139 -19.82 28.09 16.57
C MET A 139 -21.24 28.06 17.10
N GLY A 140 -21.46 27.31 18.16
CA GLY A 140 -22.77 27.17 18.75
C GLY A 140 -22.72 26.98 20.26
N PHE A 141 -23.90 27.10 20.85
CA PHE A 141 -24.15 26.80 22.24
C PHE A 141 -25.30 25.80 22.31
N GLY A 142 -25.23 24.89 23.28
CA GLY A 142 -26.28 23.90 23.48
C GLY A 142 -26.47 23.54 24.95
N SER A 143 -27.66 23.08 25.31
CA SER A 143 -27.98 22.50 26.61
C SER A 143 -27.93 20.96 26.56
N GLY A 144 -28.12 20.29 27.71
CA GLY A 144 -28.26 18.83 27.75
C GLY A 144 -26.95 18.11 27.45
N GLY A 145 -26.96 17.16 26.50
CA GLY A 145 -25.80 16.39 26.03
C GLY A 145 -24.68 17.23 25.41
N PHE A 146 -24.96 18.46 24.97
CA PHE A 146 -23.92 19.43 24.55
C PHE A 146 -23.34 20.26 25.69
N ALA A 147 -23.89 20.16 26.90
CA ALA A 147 -23.28 20.78 28.05
C ALA A 147 -22.01 20.02 28.43
N ALA A 148 -20.87 20.72 28.44
CA ALA A 148 -19.60 20.11 28.78
C ALA A 148 -19.72 19.36 30.12
N ALA A 149 -19.35 18.08 30.13
CA ALA A 149 -19.33 17.26 31.35
C ALA A 149 -18.41 17.85 32.45
N ASP A 150 -17.57 18.83 32.09
CA ASP A 150 -16.61 19.51 32.95
C ASP A 150 -16.89 21.02 33.09
N SER A 151 -18.15 21.46 32.86
CA SER A 151 -18.56 22.81 33.24
C SER A 151 -18.52 22.90 34.78
N ILE A 152 -17.70 23.82 35.31
CA ILE A 152 -17.58 24.15 36.73
C ILE A 152 -18.92 23.98 37.44
N SER A 153 -18.96 23.11 38.45
CA SER A 153 -20.12 22.96 39.33
C SER A 153 -20.33 24.27 40.09
N SER A 154 -21.12 25.18 39.52
CA SER A 154 -21.71 26.27 40.28
C SER A 154 -22.59 25.66 41.36
N ASN A 155 -22.39 26.07 42.60
CA ASN A 155 -23.06 25.57 43.80
C ASN A 155 -24.60 25.81 43.85
N ASP A 156 -25.24 26.12 42.73
CA ASP A 156 -26.68 26.30 42.61
C ASP A 156 -27.31 25.15 41.80
N SER A 157 -28.03 24.30 42.51
CA SER A 157 -28.69 23.07 42.06
C SER A 157 -29.97 23.31 41.24
N SER A 158 -29.99 24.30 40.34
CA SER A 158 -31.16 24.56 39.47
C SER A 158 -30.84 25.23 38.12
N GLY A 159 -29.57 25.32 37.71
CA GLY A 159 -29.19 25.89 36.42
C GLY A 159 -29.15 24.84 35.30
N THR A 160 -29.84 25.10 34.17
CA THR A 160 -29.67 24.32 32.94
C THR A 160 -28.22 24.39 32.47
N LYS A 161 -27.52 23.25 32.44
CA LYS A 161 -26.12 23.19 31.98
C LYS A 161 -26.08 23.57 30.49
N ALA A 162 -25.16 24.46 30.13
CA ALA A 162 -24.94 24.90 28.75
C ALA A 162 -23.45 24.71 28.39
N GLY A 163 -23.19 24.26 27.16
CA GLY A 163 -21.85 24.08 26.62
C GLY A 163 -21.68 24.82 25.29
N VAL A 164 -20.42 24.96 24.88
CA VAL A 164 -20.02 25.65 23.66
C VAL A 164 -19.30 24.66 22.78
N PHE A 165 -19.62 24.67 21.49
CA PHE A 165 -18.93 23.91 20.47
C PHE A 165 -18.53 24.82 19.32
N MET A 166 -17.47 24.43 18.61
CA MET A 166 -16.94 25.17 17.47
C MET A 166 -16.39 24.18 16.46
N GLY A 167 -16.45 24.51 15.18
CA GLY A 167 -15.82 23.72 14.15
C GLY A 167 -15.39 24.55 12.95
N LEU A 168 -14.47 23.97 12.18
CA LEU A 168 -14.12 24.40 10.85
C LEU A 168 -14.17 23.23 9.88
N ILE A 169 -14.58 23.52 8.65
CA ILE A 169 -14.48 22.64 7.51
C ILE A 169 -13.81 23.45 6.41
N MET A 170 -12.65 22.99 5.95
CA MET A 170 -11.91 23.59 4.85
C MET A 170 -11.88 22.63 3.66
N ASN A 171 -12.58 23.00 2.59
CA ASN A 171 -12.52 22.30 1.32
C ASN A 171 -11.29 22.75 0.53
N THR A 172 -10.51 21.78 0.07
CA THR A 172 -9.31 21.97 -0.74
C THR A 172 -9.57 21.57 -2.20
N PRO A 173 -8.86 22.17 -3.17
CA PRO A 173 -9.05 21.85 -4.59
C PRO A 173 -8.43 20.49 -5.01
N TYR A 174 -7.94 19.68 -4.08
CA TYR A 174 -7.44 18.35 -4.39
C TYR A 174 -8.60 17.41 -4.70
N LEU A 175 -8.51 16.63 -5.79
CA LEU A 175 -9.62 15.81 -6.29
C LEU A 175 -10.87 16.63 -6.63
N GLU A 176 -10.70 17.81 -7.24
CA GLU A 176 -11.79 18.75 -7.58
C GLU A 176 -12.88 18.10 -8.44
N LYS A 177 -12.52 17.15 -9.34
CA LYS A 177 -13.48 16.37 -10.14
C LYS A 177 -14.51 15.62 -9.29
N TRP A 178 -14.18 15.29 -8.05
CA TRP A 178 -15.02 14.53 -7.11
C TRP A 178 -15.50 15.37 -5.92
N GLY A 179 -15.33 16.70 -5.95
CA GLY A 179 -15.86 17.60 -4.93
C GLY A 179 -14.85 18.12 -3.89
N GLY A 180 -13.56 17.79 -4.03
CA GLY A 180 -12.51 18.32 -3.15
C GLY A 180 -12.30 17.51 -1.86
N ILE A 181 -11.10 17.57 -1.29
CA ILE A 181 -10.81 16.99 0.04
C ILE A 181 -11.20 18.01 1.11
N ASP A 182 -11.98 17.58 2.11
CA ASP A 182 -12.35 18.42 3.25
C ASP A 182 -11.47 18.13 4.47
N LEU A 183 -10.84 19.15 5.02
CA LEU A 183 -10.21 19.12 6.33
C LEU A 183 -11.25 19.56 7.36
N VAL A 184 -11.44 18.76 8.39
CA VAL A 184 -12.43 18.98 9.45
C VAL A 184 -11.69 19.17 10.76
N GLY A 185 -12.02 20.22 11.49
CA GLY A 185 -11.59 20.40 12.88
C GLY A 185 -12.79 20.77 13.72
N GLU A 186 -12.98 20.12 14.85
CA GLU A 186 -14.16 20.27 15.70
C GLU A 186 -13.74 20.32 17.16
N PHE A 187 -14.47 21.10 17.94
CA PHE A 187 -14.43 21.15 19.37
C PHE A 187 -15.85 20.94 19.87
N ASP A 188 -16.09 19.82 20.55
CA ASP A 188 -17.42 19.39 21.01
C ASP A 188 -17.74 19.79 22.46
N GLY A 189 -16.87 20.59 23.08
CA GLY A 189 -16.95 20.96 24.50
C GLY A 189 -16.15 20.03 25.42
N THR A 190 -15.77 18.83 24.96
CA THR A 190 -15.02 17.84 25.74
C THR A 190 -13.62 17.56 25.19
N GLY A 191 -13.41 17.77 23.89
CA GLY A 191 -12.12 17.59 23.23
C GLY A 191 -12.08 18.18 21.82
N ILE A 192 -10.89 18.15 21.24
CA ILE A 192 -10.60 18.56 19.87
C ILE A 192 -10.55 17.31 18.99
N ASN A 193 -11.36 17.32 17.95
CA ASN A 193 -11.45 16.27 16.96
C ASN A 193 -10.96 16.81 15.61
N VAL A 194 -10.11 16.05 14.92
CA VAL A 194 -9.58 16.44 13.60
C VAL A 194 -9.83 15.31 12.62
N GLY A 195 -10.31 15.64 11.43
CA GLY A 195 -10.65 14.67 10.41
C GLY A 195 -10.34 15.12 9.00
N LEU A 196 -10.34 14.15 8.11
CA LEU A 196 -10.15 14.28 6.68
C LEU A 196 -11.30 13.55 5.97
N ARG A 197 -11.96 14.23 5.04
CA ARG A 197 -12.96 13.62 4.16
C ARG A 197 -12.38 13.53 2.76
N ILE A 198 -12.15 12.31 2.32
CA ILE A 198 -11.55 11.99 1.03
C ILE A 198 -12.68 11.57 0.09
N PRO A 199 -12.93 12.30 -1.01
CA PRO A 199 -13.92 11.88 -1.99
C PRO A 199 -13.39 10.67 -2.77
N LEU A 200 -14.18 9.59 -2.80
CA LEU A 200 -13.92 8.42 -3.64
C LEU A 200 -14.57 8.58 -5.01
N THR A 201 -15.76 9.21 -5.03
CA THR A 201 -16.52 9.60 -6.22
C THR A 201 -17.26 10.91 -5.92
N SER A 202 -18.15 11.39 -6.80
CA SER A 202 -19.02 12.54 -6.50
C SER A 202 -19.93 12.28 -5.29
N ASP A 203 -20.33 11.03 -5.07
CA ASP A 203 -21.42 10.66 -4.16
C ASP A 203 -20.91 9.94 -2.90
N TYR A 204 -19.73 9.30 -2.99
CA TYR A 204 -19.13 8.51 -1.91
C TYR A 204 -17.88 9.18 -1.36
N ARG A 205 -17.76 9.22 -0.02
CA ARG A 205 -16.56 9.72 0.65
C ARG A 205 -16.12 8.80 1.78
N LEU A 206 -14.84 8.87 2.07
CA LEU A 206 -14.17 8.18 3.16
C LEU A 206 -13.77 9.23 4.20
N ASN A 207 -14.20 9.03 5.43
CA ASN A 207 -13.90 9.89 6.57
C ASN A 207 -12.86 9.21 7.45
N LEU A 208 -11.75 9.87 7.68
CA LEU A 208 -10.71 9.46 8.61
C LEU A 208 -10.56 10.56 9.65
N GLY A 209 -10.33 10.22 10.92
CA GLY A 209 -10.10 11.25 11.91
C GLY A 209 -9.59 10.73 13.24
N PHE A 210 -9.18 11.66 14.07
CA PHE A 210 -8.73 11.44 15.44
C PHE A 210 -9.62 12.25 16.38
N THR A 211 -10.06 11.63 17.45
CA THR A 211 -10.83 12.29 18.51
C THR A 211 -9.93 12.59 19.70
N HIS A 212 -10.26 13.64 20.46
CA HIS A 212 -9.57 14.05 21.69
C HIS A 212 -8.03 14.18 21.55
N ILE A 213 -7.55 14.83 20.49
CA ILE A 213 -6.12 14.95 20.20
C ILE A 213 -5.32 15.72 21.27
N GLU A 214 -6.01 16.52 22.09
CA GLU A 214 -5.44 17.27 23.20
C GLU A 214 -5.04 16.40 24.39
N LYS A 215 -5.64 15.21 24.52
CA LYS A 215 -5.34 14.29 25.60
C LYS A 215 -4.17 13.40 25.20
N LEU A 216 -2.97 13.84 25.61
CA LEU A 216 -1.74 13.08 25.41
C LEU A 216 -1.85 11.68 26.02
N PRO A 217 -1.26 10.65 25.38
CA PRO A 217 -1.26 9.30 25.91
C PRO A 217 -0.56 9.25 27.27
N ASP A 218 -1.32 8.92 28.32
CA ASP A 218 -0.70 8.44 29.56
C ASP A 218 -0.16 7.04 29.28
N TRP A 219 1.16 6.95 29.10
CA TRP A 219 1.84 5.69 28.78
C TRP A 219 1.64 4.60 29.84
N LYS A 220 1.15 4.94 31.05
CA LYS A 220 0.82 3.98 32.11
C LYS A 220 -0.62 3.51 32.08
N SER A 221 -1.56 4.33 31.62
CA SER A 221 -2.98 3.96 31.50
C SER A 221 -3.40 4.04 30.03
N ARG A 222 -3.54 2.89 29.37
CA ARG A 222 -3.89 2.83 27.95
C ARG A 222 -5.34 3.28 27.67
N TYR A 223 -6.19 3.30 28.70
CA TYR A 223 -7.61 3.63 28.58
C TYR A 223 -8.07 4.47 29.79
N TRP A 224 -8.49 5.72 29.55
CA TRP A 224 -9.08 6.59 30.56
C TRP A 224 -10.30 7.31 29.96
N LYS A 225 -11.12 7.95 30.81
CA LYS A 225 -12.33 8.64 30.34
C LYS A 225 -11.97 9.74 29.32
N GLY A 226 -12.46 9.56 28.10
CA GLY A 226 -12.24 10.48 26.98
C GLY A 226 -10.82 10.42 26.39
N HIS A 227 -10.16 9.26 26.43
CA HIS A 227 -8.90 9.02 25.71
C HIS A 227 -9.04 9.26 24.19
N PRO A 228 -7.93 9.48 23.45
CA PRO A 228 -7.99 9.67 22.00
C PRO A 228 -8.43 8.39 21.28
N GLY A 229 -9.22 8.56 20.22
CA GLY A 229 -9.73 7.48 19.38
C GLY A 229 -9.42 7.70 17.90
N ILE A 230 -9.38 6.61 17.13
CA ILE A 230 -9.25 6.66 15.66
C ILE A 230 -10.63 6.42 15.06
N THR A 231 -11.08 7.33 14.19
CA THR A 231 -12.36 7.23 13.51
C THR A 231 -12.18 6.86 12.05
N LEU A 232 -13.01 5.92 11.60
CA LEU A 232 -13.15 5.53 10.21
C LEU A 232 -14.63 5.54 9.87
N GLY A 233 -15.02 6.24 8.81
CA GLY A 233 -16.41 6.30 8.39
C GLY A 233 -16.55 6.37 6.88
N PHE A 234 -17.71 5.96 6.40
CA PHE A 234 -18.08 6.00 5.01
C PHE A 234 -19.40 6.73 4.87
N ASP A 235 -19.49 7.64 3.91
CA ASP A 235 -20.70 8.41 3.63
C ASP A 235 -21.08 8.39 2.17
N MET A 236 -22.38 8.39 1.96
CA MET A 236 -23.06 8.44 0.68
C MET A 236 -24.00 9.64 0.67
N VAL A 237 -23.98 10.39 -0.43
CA VAL A 237 -24.80 11.58 -0.64
C VAL A 237 -25.64 11.38 -1.89
N VAL A 238 -26.96 11.58 -1.79
CA VAL A 238 -27.87 11.49 -2.95
C VAL A 238 -28.25 12.89 -3.42
N PRO A 239 -27.88 13.30 -4.65
CA PRO A 239 -28.13 14.66 -5.15
C PRO A 239 -29.63 14.93 -5.37
N ARG A 240 -30.02 16.21 -5.28
CA ARG A 240 -31.40 16.66 -5.52
C ARG A 240 -31.61 16.96 -7.01
N ALA A 241 -32.58 16.31 -7.66
CA ALA A 241 -32.90 16.56 -9.07
C ALA A 241 -33.54 17.96 -9.27
N GLY A 242 -33.11 18.70 -10.31
CA GLY A 242 -33.83 19.87 -10.84
C GLY A 242 -33.49 21.26 -10.26
N GLY A 243 -32.40 21.42 -9.50
CA GLY A 243 -31.91 22.74 -9.10
C GLY A 243 -30.98 23.33 -10.15
N ARG A 244 -31.33 24.48 -10.75
CA ARG A 244 -30.40 25.28 -11.55
C ARG A 244 -29.09 25.49 -10.79
N SER A 245 -27.97 25.26 -11.48
CA SER A 245 -26.61 25.56 -11.04
C SER A 245 -26.55 26.94 -10.39
N LEU A 246 -26.32 26.96 -9.08
CA LEU A 246 -25.83 28.13 -8.38
C LEU A 246 -24.58 27.70 -7.61
N THR A 247 -23.60 28.58 -7.68
CA THR A 247 -22.21 28.45 -7.24
C THR A 247 -22.02 27.79 -5.88
N ARG A 248 -21.32 26.64 -5.94
CA ARG A 248 -20.34 26.10 -4.98
C ARG A 248 -20.60 26.45 -3.49
N GLY A 249 -21.43 25.64 -2.85
CA GLY A 249 -21.51 25.48 -1.39
C GLY A 249 -20.69 24.26 -0.94
N SER A 250 -20.08 24.35 0.25
CA SER A 250 -19.15 23.38 0.84
C SER A 250 -19.66 21.93 0.87
N GLY A 251 -18.78 20.95 0.62
CA GLY A 251 -19.06 19.52 0.84
C GLY A 251 -20.08 18.88 -0.12
N ALA A 252 -20.51 19.60 -1.15
CA ALA A 252 -21.48 19.18 -2.15
C ALA A 252 -20.88 18.32 -3.26
N PRO A 253 -21.54 17.21 -3.69
CA PRO A 253 -21.25 16.58 -4.98
C PRO A 253 -21.36 17.60 -6.12
N SER A 254 -20.37 17.60 -7.02
CA SER A 254 -20.42 18.41 -8.24
C SER A 254 -21.31 17.72 -9.29
N PRO A 255 -22.18 18.44 -10.03
CA PRO A 255 -22.87 17.85 -11.17
C PRO A 255 -21.87 17.57 -12.31
N PHE A 256 -22.16 16.52 -13.08
CA PHE A 256 -21.40 16.09 -14.25
C PHE A 256 -21.17 17.26 -15.25
N PRO A 257 -20.01 17.31 -15.94
CA PRO A 257 -19.79 18.31 -16.98
C PRO A 257 -20.79 18.11 -18.13
N GLU A 258 -21.49 19.19 -18.50
CA GLU A 258 -22.32 19.27 -19.72
C GLU A 258 -21.47 18.83 -20.92
N THR A 259 -21.72 17.62 -21.40
CA THR A 259 -21.05 17.06 -22.57
C THR A 259 -21.95 17.34 -23.77
N GLN A 260 -21.65 18.41 -24.51
CA GLN A 260 -22.26 18.62 -25.83
C GLN A 260 -21.74 17.56 -26.80
N LEU A 261 -22.65 16.73 -27.33
CA LEU A 261 -22.36 15.69 -28.30
C LEU A 261 -22.42 16.23 -29.74
N LYS A 262 -21.43 15.86 -30.55
CA LYS A 262 -21.38 16.11 -32.00
C LYS A 262 -21.71 14.80 -32.72
N LEU A 263 -22.82 14.77 -33.47
CA LEU A 263 -23.22 13.54 -34.19
C LEU A 263 -22.29 13.26 -35.39
N PRO A 264 -21.95 11.98 -35.68
CA PRO A 264 -21.17 11.63 -36.85
C PRO A 264 -22.03 11.71 -38.12
N GLY A 265 -21.64 12.56 -39.06
CA GLY A 265 -22.17 12.57 -40.43
C GLY A 265 -22.90 13.86 -40.88
N THR A 266 -23.30 14.74 -39.97
CA THR A 266 -24.08 15.96 -40.33
C THR A 266 -23.49 17.28 -39.84
N GLY A 267 -22.50 17.26 -38.94
CA GLY A 267 -21.75 18.46 -38.53
C GLY A 267 -22.54 19.48 -37.71
N GLN A 268 -23.80 19.22 -37.36
CA GLN A 268 -24.64 20.08 -36.52
C GLN A 268 -24.59 19.66 -35.04
N TYR A 269 -24.75 20.66 -34.16
CA TYR A 269 -24.89 20.48 -32.71
C TYR A 269 -26.39 20.59 -32.37
N GLU A 270 -27.01 19.50 -31.91
CA GLU A 270 -28.38 19.55 -31.37
C GLU A 270 -28.35 19.40 -29.84
N SER A 271 -29.11 20.25 -29.16
CA SER A 271 -29.44 20.09 -27.75
C SER A 271 -30.63 19.14 -27.62
N LEU A 272 -30.38 17.87 -27.26
CA LEU A 272 -31.47 16.93 -26.97
C LEU A 272 -32.09 17.21 -25.58
N SER A 273 -33.42 17.08 -25.49
CA SER A 273 -34.20 17.33 -24.27
C SER A 273 -33.84 16.34 -23.14
N SER A 274 -33.69 16.88 -21.93
CA SER A 274 -32.90 16.35 -20.82
C SER A 274 -33.55 15.29 -19.90
N SER A 275 -34.62 14.59 -20.30
CA SER A 275 -35.32 13.66 -19.40
C SER A 275 -35.18 12.18 -19.76
N SER A 276 -34.82 11.83 -21.00
CA SER A 276 -34.64 10.44 -21.44
C SER A 276 -33.19 10.04 -21.68
N ASP A 277 -32.26 11.00 -21.68
CA ASP A 277 -30.91 10.81 -22.24
C ASP A 277 -29.75 10.85 -21.22
N SER A 278 -29.98 11.15 -19.93
CA SER A 278 -28.88 11.13 -18.95
C SER A 278 -28.37 9.71 -18.68
N THR A 279 -29.27 8.71 -18.67
CA THR A 279 -28.89 7.30 -18.56
C THR A 279 -28.21 6.80 -19.83
N LEU A 280 -28.65 7.27 -21.01
CA LEU A 280 -28.07 6.88 -22.29
C LEU A 280 -26.71 7.54 -22.51
N ALA A 281 -26.54 8.81 -22.14
CA ALA A 281 -25.27 9.53 -22.17
C ALA A 281 -24.29 9.01 -21.11
N LEU A 282 -24.76 8.65 -19.91
CA LEU A 282 -23.94 7.94 -18.90
C LEU A 282 -23.57 6.54 -19.37
N ALA A 283 -24.50 5.82 -20.01
CA ALA A 283 -24.20 4.52 -20.60
C ALA A 283 -23.18 4.64 -21.73
N ASP A 284 -23.29 5.65 -22.59
CA ASP A 284 -22.33 5.89 -23.68
C ASP A 284 -20.96 6.31 -23.13
N PHE A 285 -20.90 7.19 -22.13
CA PHE A 285 -19.66 7.53 -21.43
C PHE A 285 -19.06 6.32 -20.71
N ALA A 286 -19.88 5.50 -20.03
CA ALA A 286 -19.43 4.25 -19.42
C ALA A 286 -18.89 3.28 -20.48
N VAL A 287 -19.55 3.15 -21.63
CA VAL A 287 -19.10 2.32 -22.74
C VAL A 287 -17.79 2.85 -23.34
N HIS A 288 -17.66 4.17 -23.49
CA HIS A 288 -16.44 4.81 -24.01
C HIS A 288 -15.26 4.66 -23.05
N THR A 289 -15.47 4.88 -21.76
CA THR A 289 -14.44 4.67 -20.72
C THR A 289 -14.03 3.20 -20.62
N VAL A 290 -14.99 2.27 -20.67
CA VAL A 290 -14.70 0.83 -20.74
C VAL A 290 -13.97 0.47 -22.03
N ARG A 291 -14.32 1.08 -23.16
CA ARG A 291 -13.62 0.86 -24.44
C ARG A 291 -12.17 1.35 -24.38
N ASP A 292 -11.92 2.50 -23.76
CA ASP A 292 -10.56 3.04 -23.64
C ASP A 292 -9.74 2.28 -22.60
N SER A 293 -10.33 1.84 -21.49
CA SER A 293 -9.66 0.94 -20.55
C SER A 293 -9.35 -0.42 -21.19
N MET A 294 -10.24 -0.97 -22.03
CA MET A 294 -9.97 -2.18 -22.80
C MET A 294 -8.84 -1.99 -23.83
N LYS A 295 -8.74 -0.81 -24.48
CA LYS A 295 -7.59 -0.51 -25.37
C LYS A 295 -6.28 -0.43 -24.59
N MET A 296 -6.29 0.20 -23.41
CA MET A 296 -5.13 0.27 -22.52
C MET A 296 -4.71 -1.15 -22.07
N LEU A 297 -5.65 -1.96 -21.59
CA LEU A 297 -5.42 -3.35 -21.21
C LEU A 297 -4.88 -4.19 -22.38
N LYS A 298 -5.38 -3.98 -23.60
CA LYS A 298 -4.87 -4.65 -24.80
C LYS A 298 -3.42 -4.25 -25.12
N ASN A 299 -3.06 -2.99 -24.90
CA ASN A 299 -1.68 -2.53 -25.05
C ASN A 299 -0.77 -3.09 -23.95
N GLU A 300 -1.24 -3.15 -22.71
CA GLU A 300 -0.48 -3.79 -21.62
C GLU A 300 -0.28 -5.28 -21.88
N MET A 301 -1.31 -6.01 -22.35
CA MET A 301 -1.18 -7.40 -22.75
C MET A 301 -0.16 -7.59 -23.88
N ARG A 302 -0.09 -6.67 -24.86
CA ARG A 302 0.95 -6.69 -25.90
C ARG A 302 2.34 -6.48 -25.32
N ASN A 303 2.50 -5.51 -24.42
CA ASN A 303 3.79 -5.28 -23.74
C ASN A 303 4.22 -6.51 -22.92
N MET A 304 3.29 -7.12 -22.18
CA MET A 304 3.57 -8.35 -21.43
C MET A 304 3.92 -9.52 -22.35
N MET A 305 3.26 -9.68 -23.49
CA MET A 305 3.62 -10.72 -24.47
C MET A 305 5.03 -10.52 -25.02
N VAL A 306 5.44 -9.28 -25.29
CA VAL A 306 6.82 -8.97 -25.73
C VAL A 306 7.83 -9.29 -24.62
N GLN A 307 7.53 -8.93 -23.37
CA GLN A 307 8.39 -9.26 -22.23
C GLN A 307 8.51 -10.78 -22.03
N LEU A 308 7.39 -11.51 -22.09
CA LEU A 308 7.36 -12.96 -21.98
C LEU A 308 8.18 -13.63 -23.09
N ALA A 309 8.06 -13.17 -24.34
CA ALA A 309 8.90 -13.65 -25.43
C ALA A 309 10.39 -13.39 -25.20
N SER A 310 10.75 -12.21 -24.67
CA SER A 310 12.15 -11.88 -24.35
C SER A 310 12.73 -12.77 -23.24
N ILE A 311 11.95 -13.05 -22.20
CA ILE A 311 12.36 -13.92 -21.09
C ILE A 311 12.50 -15.37 -21.57
N GLN A 312 11.56 -15.85 -22.40
CA GLN A 312 11.65 -17.18 -23.00
C GLN A 312 12.90 -17.34 -23.87
N GLN A 313 13.23 -16.32 -24.69
CA GLN A 313 14.45 -16.33 -25.49
C GLN A 313 15.71 -16.38 -24.62
N GLN A 314 15.75 -15.60 -23.53
CA GLN A 314 16.87 -15.64 -22.59
C GLN A 314 17.01 -17.01 -21.90
N SER A 315 15.89 -17.62 -21.51
CA SER A 315 15.91 -18.98 -20.95
C SER A 315 16.48 -20.00 -21.93
N GLN A 316 16.05 -19.96 -23.19
CA GLN A 316 16.56 -20.86 -24.23
C GLN A 316 18.07 -20.67 -24.44
N PHE A 317 18.52 -19.42 -24.52
CA PHE A 317 19.94 -19.11 -24.66
C PHE A 317 20.78 -19.64 -23.48
N LEU A 318 20.27 -19.50 -22.25
CA LEU A 318 20.94 -20.02 -21.06
C LEU A 318 20.99 -21.54 -21.06
N GLU A 319 19.92 -22.21 -21.51
CA GLU A 319 19.87 -23.67 -21.64
C GLU A 319 20.88 -24.17 -22.68
N ASP A 320 20.94 -23.54 -23.85
CA ASP A 320 21.89 -23.87 -24.91
C ASP A 320 23.34 -23.65 -24.43
N SER A 321 23.60 -22.54 -23.73
CA SER A 321 24.92 -22.25 -23.16
C SER A 321 25.31 -23.29 -22.09
N LEU A 322 24.37 -23.72 -21.25
CA LEU A 322 24.61 -24.75 -20.24
C LEU A 322 24.92 -26.10 -20.89
N LEU A 323 24.18 -26.45 -21.95
CA LEU A 323 24.42 -27.68 -22.72
C LEU A 323 25.79 -27.65 -23.38
N ALA A 324 26.19 -26.53 -23.98
CA ALA A 324 27.52 -26.35 -24.55
C ALA A 324 28.63 -26.50 -23.51
N MET A 325 28.46 -25.91 -22.31
CA MET A 325 29.42 -26.07 -21.20
C MET A 325 29.52 -27.52 -20.74
N LYS A 326 28.39 -28.23 -20.60
CA LYS A 326 28.39 -29.66 -20.24
C LYS A 326 29.08 -30.51 -21.30
N LEU A 327 28.84 -30.23 -22.58
CA LEU A 327 29.47 -30.94 -23.68
C LEU A 327 30.99 -30.72 -23.68
N ASN A 328 31.44 -29.46 -23.57
CA ASN A 328 32.87 -29.12 -23.50
C ASN A 328 33.53 -29.84 -22.33
N ARG A 329 32.91 -29.81 -21.15
CA ARG A 329 33.42 -30.54 -19.98
C ARG A 329 33.53 -32.04 -20.23
N ASN A 330 32.52 -32.66 -20.84
CA ASN A 330 32.57 -34.10 -21.15
C ASN A 330 33.67 -34.43 -22.17
N VAL A 331 33.88 -33.56 -23.16
CA VAL A 331 34.97 -33.69 -24.14
C VAL A 331 36.32 -33.55 -23.45
N ASP A 332 36.49 -32.55 -22.59
CA ASP A 332 37.71 -32.32 -21.81
C ASP A 332 38.02 -33.50 -20.88
N GLU A 333 37.01 -34.02 -20.16
CA GLU A 333 37.16 -35.20 -19.30
C GLU A 333 37.54 -36.45 -20.11
N LYS A 334 36.92 -36.65 -21.28
CA LYS A 334 37.26 -37.76 -22.18
C LYS A 334 38.70 -37.64 -22.71
N ASN A 335 39.09 -36.44 -23.14
CA ASN A 335 40.44 -36.17 -23.65
C ASN A 335 41.47 -36.32 -22.54
N MET A 336 41.19 -35.84 -21.33
CA MET A 336 42.04 -36.01 -20.15
C MET A 336 42.21 -37.49 -19.78
N ASN A 337 41.13 -38.28 -19.80
CA ASN A 337 41.18 -39.72 -19.56
C ASN A 337 41.98 -40.46 -20.64
N GLY A 338 41.83 -40.06 -21.91
CA GLY A 338 42.62 -40.58 -23.02
C GLY A 338 44.12 -40.28 -22.87
N ALA A 339 44.45 -39.01 -22.59
CA ALA A 339 45.81 -38.58 -22.35
C ALA A 339 46.45 -39.30 -21.15
N MET A 340 45.71 -39.49 -20.06
CA MET A 340 46.22 -40.19 -18.87
C MET A 340 46.50 -41.68 -19.13
N ARG A 341 45.74 -42.32 -20.03
CA ARG A 341 46.02 -43.70 -20.49
C ARG A 341 47.33 -43.77 -21.27
N HIS A 342 47.55 -42.84 -22.20
CA HIS A 342 48.80 -42.71 -22.93
C HIS A 342 49.99 -42.42 -21.99
N LEU A 343 49.83 -41.54 -20.99
CA LEU A 343 50.87 -41.30 -19.97
C LEU A 343 51.18 -42.51 -19.09
N SER A 344 50.18 -43.34 -18.82
CA SER A 344 50.38 -44.60 -18.10
C SER A 344 51.15 -45.63 -18.95
N ARG A 345 50.91 -45.66 -20.27
CA ARG A 345 51.65 -46.51 -21.21
C ARG A 345 53.08 -46.03 -21.41
N SER A 346 53.29 -44.72 -21.57
CA SER A 346 54.64 -44.15 -21.71
C SER A 346 55.52 -44.47 -20.51
N LEU A 347 54.94 -44.45 -19.30
CA LEU A 347 55.65 -44.84 -18.08
C LEU A 347 56.09 -46.31 -18.11
N ARG A 348 55.24 -47.21 -18.61
CA ARG A 348 55.61 -48.63 -18.74
C ARG A 348 56.77 -48.80 -19.71
N TYR A 349 56.70 -48.19 -20.91
CA TYR A 349 57.78 -48.25 -21.88
C TYR A 349 59.08 -47.62 -21.36
N PHE A 350 58.99 -46.52 -20.61
CA PHE A 350 60.14 -45.89 -19.95
C PHE A 350 60.86 -46.84 -18.99
N TYR A 351 60.11 -47.58 -18.16
CA TYR A 351 60.70 -48.57 -17.25
C TYR A 351 61.21 -49.83 -17.98
N SER A 352 60.61 -50.17 -19.13
CA SER A 352 61.11 -51.24 -20.01
C SER A 352 62.34 -50.83 -20.84
N GLY A 353 62.77 -49.57 -20.77
CA GLY A 353 63.93 -49.04 -21.51
C GLY A 353 63.64 -48.64 -22.96
N ASP A 354 62.40 -48.78 -23.45
CA ASP A 354 62.01 -48.34 -24.79
C ASP A 354 61.61 -46.87 -24.77
N TYR A 355 62.63 -46.00 -24.79
CA TYR A 355 62.46 -44.56 -24.72
C TYR A 355 61.81 -43.95 -25.97
N ARG A 356 61.89 -44.61 -27.13
CA ARG A 356 61.25 -44.13 -28.37
C ARG A 356 59.73 -44.36 -28.33
N ALA A 357 59.30 -45.57 -27.95
CA ALA A 357 57.88 -45.85 -27.75
C ALA A 357 57.29 -45.00 -26.61
N ALA A 358 58.06 -44.77 -25.53
CA ALA A 358 57.66 -43.88 -24.45
C ALA A 358 57.41 -42.44 -24.93
N LEU A 359 58.27 -41.91 -25.80
CA LEU A 359 58.11 -40.56 -26.35
C LEU A 359 56.84 -40.45 -27.20
N GLN A 360 56.57 -41.43 -28.06
CA GLN A 360 55.39 -41.45 -28.93
C GLN A 360 54.08 -41.47 -28.13
N GLU A 361 54.04 -42.23 -27.04
CA GLU A 361 52.88 -42.25 -26.14
C GLU A 361 52.73 -40.90 -25.39
N VAL A 362 53.83 -40.23 -25.01
CA VAL A 362 53.74 -38.88 -24.43
C VAL A 362 53.26 -37.84 -25.44
N GLU A 363 53.70 -37.92 -26.70
CA GLU A 363 53.22 -37.04 -27.77
C GLU A 363 51.74 -37.24 -28.03
N SER A 364 51.28 -38.50 -28.09
CA SER A 364 49.85 -38.83 -28.21
C SER A 364 49.02 -38.28 -27.04
N ALA A 365 49.58 -38.23 -25.83
CA ALA A 365 48.92 -37.63 -24.68
C ALA A 365 48.81 -36.10 -24.80
N LEU A 366 49.85 -35.44 -25.32
CA LEU A 366 49.88 -33.99 -25.53
C LEU A 366 48.99 -33.55 -26.70
N ASP A 367 48.86 -34.38 -27.74
CA ASP A 367 47.92 -34.16 -28.84
C ASP A 367 46.46 -34.20 -28.37
N MET A 368 46.15 -35.05 -27.38
CA MET A 368 44.82 -35.11 -26.75
C MET A 368 44.57 -33.97 -25.77
N ASN A 369 45.58 -33.59 -24.98
CA ASN A 369 45.49 -32.45 -24.07
C ASN A 369 46.88 -31.79 -23.88
N PRO A 370 47.09 -30.59 -24.45
CA PRO A 370 48.39 -29.93 -24.42
C PRO A 370 48.73 -29.29 -23.07
N ASN A 371 47.80 -29.26 -22.10
CA ASN A 371 47.97 -28.54 -20.83
C ASN A 371 48.29 -29.45 -19.65
N ILE A 372 48.83 -30.65 -19.90
CA ILE A 372 49.16 -31.61 -18.84
C ILE A 372 50.64 -31.46 -18.43
N ALA A 373 50.88 -30.86 -17.25
CA ALA A 373 52.23 -30.69 -16.69
C ALA A 373 53.00 -32.03 -16.58
N LEU A 374 52.31 -33.09 -16.15
CA LEU A 374 52.86 -34.45 -16.07
C LEU A 374 53.41 -34.98 -17.41
N ALA A 375 52.78 -34.62 -18.53
CA ALA A 375 53.21 -35.06 -19.85
C ALA A 375 54.56 -34.43 -20.23
N TYR A 376 54.70 -33.12 -20.03
CA TYR A 376 55.97 -32.42 -20.22
C TYR A 376 57.06 -32.92 -19.26
N ALA A 377 56.71 -33.18 -18.00
CA ALA A 377 57.65 -33.74 -17.03
C ALA A 377 58.18 -35.11 -17.45
N ARG A 378 57.29 -36.01 -17.91
CA ARG A 378 57.67 -37.33 -18.45
C ARG A 378 58.51 -37.20 -19.71
N ARG A 379 58.17 -36.31 -20.63
CA ARG A 379 58.96 -36.04 -21.84
C ARG A 379 60.38 -35.59 -21.48
N GLY A 380 60.51 -34.71 -20.49
CA GLY A 380 61.80 -34.26 -19.99
C GLY A 380 62.66 -35.41 -19.44
N SER A 381 62.05 -36.29 -18.65
CA SER A 381 62.73 -37.49 -18.11
C SER A 381 63.14 -38.48 -19.18
N ILE A 382 62.33 -38.66 -20.23
CA ILE A 382 62.67 -39.50 -21.39
C ILE A 382 63.88 -38.92 -22.14
N TYR A 383 63.89 -37.61 -22.45
CA TYR A 383 65.03 -36.97 -23.12
C TYR A 383 66.31 -37.03 -22.28
N TYR A 384 66.20 -36.89 -20.96
CA TYR A 384 67.35 -37.03 -20.06
C TYR A 384 67.96 -38.44 -20.14
N LYS A 385 67.13 -39.49 -20.20
CA LYS A 385 67.61 -40.88 -20.38
C LYS A 385 68.21 -41.14 -21.77
N LEU A 386 67.75 -40.41 -22.79
CA LEU A 386 68.34 -40.41 -24.12
C LEU A 386 69.63 -39.58 -24.23
N GLY A 387 70.06 -38.92 -23.15
CA GLY A 387 71.27 -38.08 -23.11
C GLY A 387 71.07 -36.64 -23.59
N ASP A 388 69.85 -36.25 -23.99
CA ASP A 388 69.53 -34.89 -24.44
C ASP A 388 69.09 -34.01 -23.27
N ILE A 389 70.08 -33.52 -22.51
CA ILE A 389 69.87 -32.69 -21.32
C ILE A 389 69.21 -31.35 -21.65
N GLN A 390 69.47 -30.80 -22.85
CA GLN A 390 68.90 -29.52 -23.28
C GLN A 390 67.40 -29.64 -23.47
N ARG A 391 66.94 -30.64 -24.22
CA ARG A 391 65.50 -30.88 -24.40
C ARG A 391 64.83 -31.33 -23.10
N ALA A 392 65.53 -32.05 -22.24
CA ALA A 392 65.03 -32.42 -20.92
C ALA A 392 64.69 -31.17 -20.08
N THR A 393 65.63 -30.23 -19.99
CA THR A 393 65.48 -28.99 -19.22
C THR A 393 64.35 -28.11 -19.75
N ILE A 394 64.21 -27.99 -21.08
CA ILE A 394 63.11 -27.23 -21.71
C ILE A 394 61.75 -27.83 -21.31
N ASN A 395 61.60 -29.14 -21.41
CA ASN A 395 60.32 -29.81 -21.09
C ASN A 395 60.00 -29.78 -19.59
N TRP A 396 61.00 -29.88 -18.71
CA TRP A 396 60.79 -29.70 -17.27
C TRP A 396 60.39 -28.26 -16.90
N ASN A 397 60.99 -27.25 -17.55
CA ASN A 397 60.55 -25.86 -17.38
C ASN A 397 59.13 -25.63 -17.90
N LEU A 398 58.76 -26.26 -19.02
CA LEU A 398 57.38 -26.24 -19.53
C LEU A 398 56.40 -26.90 -18.54
N ALA A 399 56.80 -28.01 -17.90
CA ALA A 399 56.00 -28.65 -16.87
C ALA A 399 55.73 -27.71 -15.68
N LEU A 400 56.77 -27.02 -15.19
CA LEU A 400 56.63 -26.01 -14.12
C LEU A 400 55.82 -24.77 -14.54
N ARG A 401 55.80 -24.44 -15.83
CA ARG A 401 54.93 -23.38 -16.33
C ARG A 401 53.45 -23.78 -16.29
N MET A 402 53.15 -25.06 -16.51
CA MET A 402 51.77 -25.59 -16.45
C MET A 402 51.34 -25.88 -15.00
N ASP A 403 52.25 -26.38 -14.17
CA ASP A 403 52.04 -26.61 -12.73
C ASP A 403 53.25 -26.10 -11.94
N PRO A 404 53.18 -24.85 -11.43
CA PRO A 404 54.27 -24.26 -10.65
C PRO A 404 54.62 -25.04 -9.39
N GLU A 405 53.70 -25.82 -8.81
CA GLU A 405 53.89 -26.59 -7.58
C GLU A 405 54.35 -28.03 -7.82
N TYR A 406 54.81 -28.34 -9.03
CA TYR A 406 55.35 -29.66 -9.33
C TYR A 406 56.75 -29.85 -8.71
N ASP A 407 56.77 -30.16 -7.42
CA ASP A 407 57.97 -30.27 -6.58
C ASP A 407 59.01 -31.27 -7.11
N ASP A 408 58.58 -32.40 -7.66
CA ASP A 408 59.50 -33.40 -8.24
C ASP A 408 60.32 -32.80 -9.38
N VAL A 409 59.68 -32.06 -10.29
CA VAL A 409 60.36 -31.42 -11.42
C VAL A 409 61.26 -30.30 -10.94
N ARG A 410 60.82 -29.52 -9.95
CA ARG A 410 61.60 -28.45 -9.30
C ARG A 410 62.88 -29.02 -8.68
N ASN A 411 62.78 -30.15 -7.97
CA ASN A 411 63.91 -30.84 -7.36
C ASN A 411 64.86 -31.43 -8.41
N ILE A 412 64.34 -32.01 -9.50
CA ILE A 412 65.14 -32.52 -10.62
C ILE A 412 65.95 -31.41 -11.27
N LEU A 413 65.32 -30.28 -11.58
CA LEU A 413 66.00 -29.12 -12.15
C LEU A 413 67.06 -28.56 -11.19
N LYS A 414 66.74 -28.42 -9.90
CA LYS A 414 67.70 -27.98 -8.88
C LYS A 414 68.91 -28.91 -8.80
N ALA A 415 68.71 -30.22 -8.77
CA ALA A 415 69.78 -31.21 -8.73
C ALA A 415 70.64 -31.22 -10.01
N LEU A 416 70.04 -30.94 -11.17
CA LEU A 416 70.75 -30.78 -12.45
C LEU A 416 71.66 -29.54 -12.43
N HIS A 417 71.15 -28.40 -11.95
CA HIS A 417 71.92 -27.15 -11.84
C HIS A 417 73.06 -27.26 -10.81
N GLU A 418 72.84 -27.99 -9.70
CA GLU A 418 73.86 -28.27 -8.68
C GLU A 418 74.88 -29.34 -9.11
N ASN A 419 74.81 -29.85 -10.35
CA ASN A 419 75.69 -30.88 -10.93
C ASN A 419 75.72 -32.20 -10.12
N ARG A 420 74.65 -32.47 -9.36
CA ARG A 420 74.47 -33.68 -8.53
C ARG A 420 73.95 -34.87 -9.34
N LEU A 421 73.63 -34.66 -10.61
CA LEU A 421 73.15 -35.64 -11.58
C LEU A 421 74.23 -35.88 -12.66
N LYS A 422 75.45 -36.30 -12.31
CA LYS A 422 76.43 -36.74 -13.31
C LYS A 422 76.12 -38.18 -13.76
N SER A 423 75.99 -38.37 -15.07
CA SER A 423 75.82 -39.66 -15.74
C SER A 423 77.04 -40.55 -15.50
N THR A 424 76.82 -41.81 -15.11
CA THR A 424 77.79 -42.89 -15.37
C THR A 424 77.94 -43.00 -16.89
N SER A 425 79.09 -42.61 -17.42
CA SER A 425 79.45 -42.89 -18.81
C SER A 425 79.45 -44.40 -19.03
N VAL A 426 78.75 -44.83 -20.08
CA VAL A 426 78.94 -46.14 -20.69
C VAL A 426 80.43 -46.27 -21.02
N VAL A 427 81.10 -47.25 -20.43
CA VAL A 427 82.43 -47.69 -20.85
C VAL A 427 82.21 -48.54 -22.09
N GLU A 428 82.67 -48.05 -23.24
CA GLU A 428 83.06 -48.89 -24.38
C GLU A 428 84.46 -49.44 -24.08
N GLU A 429 84.53 -50.72 -23.71
CA GLU A 429 85.41 -51.81 -24.21
C GLU A 429 85.32 -53.02 -23.28
#